data_AF-A0A9W9YEU5-F1
#
_entry.id   AF-A0A9W9YEU5-F1
#
_cell.length_a   1.000
_cell.length_b   1.000
_cell.length_c   1.000
_cell.angle_alpha   90.00
_cell.angle_beta   90.00
_cell.angle_gamma   90.00
#
_symmetry.space_group_name_H-M   'P 1'
#
loop_
_entity.id
_entity.type
_entity.pdbx_description
1 polymer ?
#
loop_
_entity_poly.entity_id
_entity_poly.type
_entity_poly.pdbx_seq_one_letter_code
_entity_poly.pdbx_strand_id
1 'polypeptide(L)'
;MIRKGYSLLSWRFISKANLRRTRIFSASLLPHRQVHEESRVKIPDFSQEFKGQDNSFPCLSEQAPRSSIFGAEPIYSKVNSGFKTFLCDQPFHFKYNDGVIPQLQVAYETWGELNEAKDNVVLLCTGLSASSHAKSHLENPTPGWWENFVGPGCALDTDKFFIICCNNLGGCYGSSGPSSINPVTNKPYATTFPIVSVDDMVHSFFLTLDSLGIEKVHAVVGASLGGMSSLNAAALYPDRVGRVVTISACAQTHPASIALRYVQRRVLMSDPNWNKGFYYDGPYPRLGMKHAREVATITYRSGPEWGQRFGRKRVEDLPVVSPNLCPEFEIESYLDYQGDSFCFKYDPNSLLYISKAMDLFDLGEGFSSLLEGVSRIQCPTLVLGVQSDVLFPVTQQREVESLLKEAQNHNVTYYELPSIYGHDTFLLDVVAVGAAVKATSRQT
;
A
#
# COMPACT_ATOMS: atom_id res chain seq x y z
N MET A 1 -24.84 -56.55 6.48
CA MET A 1 -24.56 -57.36 7.69
C MET A 1 -23.16 -56.96 8.17
N ILE A 2 -22.94 -56.61 9.46
CA ILE A 2 -21.64 -56.13 10.05
C ILE A 2 -21.23 -54.72 9.51
N ARG A 3 -21.20 -53.61 10.28
CA ARG A 3 -20.29 -53.09 11.36
C ARG A 3 -18.87 -52.72 10.88
N LYS A 4 -18.20 -51.62 11.33
CA LYS A 4 -18.42 -50.67 12.46
C LYS A 4 -19.07 -49.33 11.98
N GLY A 5 -18.78 -48.06 12.34
CA GLY A 5 -17.85 -47.30 13.22
C GLY A 5 -17.11 -46.18 12.44
N TYR A 6 -16.90 -44.92 12.88
CA TYR A 6 -17.12 -44.17 14.15
C TYR A 6 -17.84 -42.81 13.88
N SER A 7 -18.89 -42.45 14.62
CA SER A 7 -18.89 -41.54 15.80
C SER A 7 -18.76 -40.02 15.52
N LEU A 8 -19.90 -39.36 15.31
CA LEU A 8 -20.14 -37.93 15.55
C LEU A 8 -21.08 -37.77 16.74
N LEU A 9 -20.83 -36.83 17.66
CA LEU A 9 -21.79 -36.46 18.71
C LEU A 9 -22.10 -34.95 18.68
N SER A 10 -23.37 -34.63 18.57
CA SER A 10 -23.94 -33.31 18.87
C SER A 10 -24.98 -33.47 19.98
N TRP A 11 -25.11 -32.47 20.85
CA TRP A 11 -26.23 -32.35 21.79
C TRP A 11 -26.71 -30.89 21.84
N ARG A 12 -28.00 -30.70 22.15
CA ARG A 12 -28.75 -29.48 21.77
C ARG A 12 -29.89 -29.18 22.76
N PHE A 13 -30.14 -27.89 23.04
CA PHE A 13 -31.27 -27.36 23.83
C PHE A 13 -31.29 -27.75 25.34
N ILE A 14 -32.07 -27.14 26.26
CA ILE A 14 -33.32 -26.36 26.17
C ILE A 14 -33.28 -25.05 27.01
N SER A 15 -34.06 -24.05 26.55
CA SER A 15 -34.31 -22.72 27.13
C SER A 15 -35.27 -22.66 28.34
N LYS A 16 -35.14 -21.61 29.19
CA LYS A 16 -36.13 -20.51 29.32
C LYS A 16 -35.74 -19.48 30.39
N ALA A 17 -36.25 -18.25 30.25
CA ALA A 17 -36.06 -17.16 31.21
C ALA A 17 -37.31 -16.90 32.07
N ASN A 18 -37.15 -16.26 33.23
CA ASN A 18 -38.18 -15.38 33.81
C ASN A 18 -37.61 -14.45 34.89
N LEU A 19 -38.14 -13.22 34.95
CA LEU A 19 -37.83 -12.24 36.00
C LEU A 19 -38.70 -12.48 37.23
N ARG A 20 -38.21 -12.17 38.45
CA ARG A 20 -39.08 -11.62 39.51
C ARG A 20 -38.34 -10.84 40.61
N ARG A 21 -38.74 -9.57 40.70
CA ARG A 21 -38.65 -8.57 41.79
C ARG A 21 -37.96 -8.96 43.11
N THR A 22 -37.04 -8.09 43.50
CA THR A 22 -36.58 -7.84 44.87
C THR A 22 -37.72 -7.76 45.89
N ARG A 23 -37.49 -8.33 47.08
CA ARG A 23 -38.16 -7.93 48.32
C ARG A 23 -37.11 -7.72 49.40
N ILE A 24 -37.13 -6.54 50.01
CA ILE A 24 -36.35 -6.24 51.22
C ILE A 24 -37.06 -6.91 52.40
N PHE A 25 -36.32 -7.58 53.27
CA PHE A 25 -36.76 -7.98 54.59
C PHE A 25 -35.71 -7.61 55.64
N SER A 26 -36.17 -7.32 56.85
CA SER A 26 -35.42 -6.67 57.92
C SER A 26 -34.32 -7.53 58.52
N ALA A 27 -33.24 -6.88 58.97
CA ALA A 27 -32.21 -7.53 59.77
C ALA A 27 -32.76 -8.00 61.14
N SER A 28 -32.44 -9.23 61.52
CA SER A 28 -32.59 -9.78 62.87
C SER A 28 -31.36 -10.64 63.17
N LEU A 29 -30.76 -10.48 64.35
CA LEU A 29 -29.44 -11.02 64.64
C LEU A 29 -29.42 -12.55 64.66
N LEU A 30 -28.37 -13.12 64.05
CA LEU A 30 -27.89 -14.48 64.30
C LEU A 30 -26.38 -14.42 64.59
N PRO A 31 -25.86 -15.30 65.47
CA PRO A 31 -24.51 -15.15 66.03
C PRO A 31 -23.40 -15.39 65.01
N HIS A 32 -22.22 -14.84 65.30
CA HIS A 32 -21.01 -14.98 64.48
C HIS A 32 -20.70 -16.46 64.16
N ARG A 33 -20.95 -16.86 62.92
CA ARG A 33 -20.29 -18.01 62.32
C ARG A 33 -18.87 -17.56 61.97
N GLN A 34 -17.86 -18.13 62.62
CA GLN A 34 -16.47 -17.89 62.22
C GLN A 34 -16.30 -18.38 60.79
N VAL A 35 -16.13 -17.45 59.86
CA VAL A 35 -15.52 -17.75 58.57
C VAL A 35 -14.07 -18.07 58.89
N HIS A 36 -13.65 -19.32 58.70
CA HIS A 36 -12.23 -19.63 58.68
C HIS A 36 -11.63 -18.84 57.53
N GLU A 37 -10.74 -17.90 57.88
CA GLU A 37 -10.07 -17.04 56.92
C GLU A 37 -9.05 -17.88 56.16
N GLU A 38 -9.51 -18.50 55.06
CA GLU A 38 -8.65 -19.23 54.13
C GLU A 38 -7.45 -18.36 53.78
N SER A 39 -6.25 -18.94 53.90
CA SER A 39 -5.01 -18.19 54.09
C SER A 39 -4.72 -17.26 52.93
N ARG A 40 -5.16 -15.99 53.06
CA ARG A 40 -4.72 -14.89 52.20
C ARG A 40 -3.21 -14.81 52.32
N VAL A 41 -2.52 -15.18 51.23
CA VAL A 41 -1.07 -15.08 51.14
C VAL A 41 -0.68 -13.65 51.50
N LYS A 42 0.11 -13.48 52.57
CA LYS A 42 0.60 -12.17 52.98
C LYS A 42 1.59 -11.68 51.92
N ILE A 43 1.09 -10.87 51.00
CA ILE A 43 1.91 -10.12 50.05
C ILE A 43 2.80 -9.19 50.89
N PRO A 44 4.14 -9.24 50.76
CA PRO A 44 5.02 -8.30 51.45
C PRO A 44 4.75 -6.86 51.00
N ASP A 45 4.95 -5.89 51.90
CA ASP A 45 4.84 -4.48 51.53
C ASP A 45 6.12 -4.02 50.83
N PHE A 46 6.05 -3.98 49.49
CA PHE A 46 7.13 -3.51 48.63
C PHE A 46 7.10 -1.98 48.37
N SER A 47 6.26 -1.21 49.08
CA SER A 47 6.05 0.22 48.78
C SER A 47 7.30 1.10 48.87
N GLN A 48 8.31 0.69 49.65
CA GLN A 48 9.62 1.37 49.73
C GLN A 48 10.70 0.75 48.83
N GLU A 49 10.51 -0.49 48.36
CA GLU A 49 11.44 -1.19 47.45
C GLU A 49 11.10 -0.95 45.98
N PHE A 50 9.82 -0.72 45.67
CA PHE A 50 9.32 -0.51 44.32
C PHE A 50 9.87 0.77 43.70
N LYS A 51 10.72 0.62 42.68
CA LYS A 51 11.27 1.70 41.85
C LYS A 51 10.86 1.47 40.40
N GLY A 52 9.60 1.78 40.11
CA GLY A 52 9.09 1.83 38.74
C GLY A 52 9.67 3.00 37.94
N GLN A 53 9.32 3.06 36.65
CA GLN A 53 9.58 4.25 35.84
C GLN A 53 8.64 5.41 36.21
N ASP A 54 9.05 6.62 35.87
CA ASP A 54 8.19 7.80 35.94
C ASP A 54 7.13 7.79 34.83
N ASN A 55 5.96 8.35 35.12
CA ASN A 55 4.79 8.37 34.23
C ASN A 55 4.67 9.68 33.41
N SER A 56 5.76 10.45 33.28
CA SER A 56 5.77 11.72 32.56
C SER A 56 5.76 11.59 31.03
N PHE A 57 6.29 10.48 30.49
CA PHE A 57 6.31 10.15 29.04
C PHE A 57 6.56 11.36 28.11
N PRO A 58 7.66 12.12 28.27
CA PRO A 58 7.85 13.42 27.59
C PRO A 58 7.80 13.32 26.06
N CYS A 59 8.17 12.18 25.47
CA CYS A 59 8.04 11.91 24.03
C CYS A 59 6.60 11.92 23.48
N LEU A 60 5.58 11.92 24.34
CA LEU A 60 4.17 12.08 23.94
C LEU A 60 3.71 13.54 23.93
N SER A 61 4.44 14.44 24.60
CA SER A 61 4.10 15.86 24.76
C SER A 61 5.08 16.82 24.08
N GLU A 62 6.34 16.42 23.93
CA GLU A 62 7.44 17.19 23.35
C GLU A 62 7.86 16.60 22.00
N GLN A 63 8.51 17.40 21.15
CA GLN A 63 9.05 16.88 19.88
C GLN A 63 10.32 16.07 20.17
N ALA A 64 10.30 14.78 19.83
CA ALA A 64 11.47 13.91 19.97
C ALA A 64 12.68 14.47 19.18
N PRO A 65 13.92 14.35 19.72
CA PRO A 65 15.12 14.82 19.04
C PRO A 65 15.32 14.08 17.71
N ARG A 66 15.65 14.85 16.67
CA ARG A 66 15.71 14.37 15.28
C ARG A 66 17.14 14.05 14.87
N SER A 67 17.38 12.81 14.45
CA SER A 67 18.63 12.46 13.76
C SER A 67 18.77 13.23 12.45
N SER A 68 20.01 13.59 12.10
CA SER A 68 20.39 14.23 10.84
C SER A 68 20.63 13.22 9.69
N ILE A 69 20.53 11.91 9.94
CA ILE A 69 20.91 10.84 9.01
C ILE A 69 19.78 10.52 8.02
N PHE A 70 19.60 11.42 7.06
CA PHE A 70 18.76 11.20 5.88
C PHE A 70 19.50 10.34 4.85
N GLY A 71 18.92 9.19 4.49
CA GLY A 71 19.42 8.34 3.42
C GLY A 71 18.82 8.73 2.07
N ALA A 72 19.02 7.89 1.06
CA ALA A 72 18.28 8.01 -0.19
C ALA A 72 16.82 7.59 0.05
N GLU A 73 15.94 8.56 0.31
CA GLU A 73 14.50 8.34 0.51
C GLU A 73 13.71 8.71 -0.75
N PRO A 74 12.61 7.99 -1.09
CA PRO A 74 11.76 8.35 -2.22
C PRO A 74 11.11 9.74 -2.09
N ILE A 75 11.13 10.51 -3.18
CA ILE A 75 10.51 11.84 -3.24
C ILE A 75 9.00 11.70 -3.49
N TYR A 76 8.23 11.68 -2.41
CA TYR A 76 6.79 11.94 -2.46
C TYR A 76 6.55 13.44 -2.29
N SER A 77 6.21 14.13 -3.39
CA SER A 77 5.72 15.50 -3.39
C SER A 77 4.18 15.52 -3.32
N LYS A 78 3.59 16.54 -2.69
CA LYS A 78 2.13 16.69 -2.65
C LYS A 78 1.64 17.36 -3.94
N VAL A 79 1.43 16.55 -4.97
CA VAL A 79 1.07 17.04 -6.31
C VAL A 79 -0.41 17.41 -6.38
N ASN A 80 -0.70 18.71 -6.51
CA ASN A 80 -2.06 19.26 -6.64
C ASN A 80 -2.27 20.04 -7.96
N SER A 81 -1.25 20.11 -8.82
CA SER A 81 -1.20 20.91 -10.04
C SER A 81 -0.08 20.41 -10.97
N GLY A 82 -0.10 20.81 -12.25
CA GLY A 82 0.88 20.40 -13.28
C GLY A 82 0.50 19.13 -14.04
N PHE A 83 -0.48 18.37 -13.56
CA PHE A 83 -1.10 17.29 -14.31
C PHE A 83 -2.20 17.80 -15.25
N LYS A 84 -2.42 17.06 -16.33
CA LYS A 84 -3.61 17.15 -17.18
C LYS A 84 -4.72 16.29 -16.55
N THR A 85 -5.97 16.55 -16.91
CA THR A 85 -7.12 15.75 -16.46
C THR A 85 -7.94 15.25 -17.63
N PHE A 86 -8.22 13.95 -17.65
CA PHE A 86 -9.31 13.37 -18.42
C PHE A 86 -10.58 13.36 -17.55
N LEU A 87 -11.71 13.73 -18.12
CA LEU A 87 -13.03 13.70 -17.49
C LEU A 87 -13.96 12.85 -18.35
N CYS A 88 -14.63 11.89 -17.72
CA CYS A 88 -15.68 11.07 -18.30
C CYS A 88 -16.99 11.38 -17.58
N ASP A 89 -17.91 12.06 -18.25
CA ASP A 89 -19.25 12.42 -17.75
C ASP A 89 -20.25 11.26 -17.87
N GLN A 90 -19.78 10.02 -17.98
CA GLN A 90 -20.60 8.81 -17.95
C GLN A 90 -20.39 8.07 -16.62
N PRO A 91 -21.42 7.38 -16.09
CA PRO A 91 -21.29 6.62 -14.85
C PRO A 91 -20.18 5.57 -14.96
N PHE A 92 -19.18 5.67 -14.07
CA PHE A 92 -18.11 4.68 -13.97
C PHE A 92 -18.51 3.64 -12.93
N HIS A 93 -18.65 2.39 -13.37
CA HIS A 93 -18.98 1.23 -12.56
C HIS A 93 -17.70 0.55 -12.07
N PHE A 94 -17.68 0.16 -10.79
CA PHE A 94 -16.56 -0.53 -10.16
C PHE A 94 -16.80 -2.04 -10.10
N LYS A 95 -15.72 -2.83 -10.13
CA LYS A 95 -15.75 -4.30 -10.02
C LYS A 95 -16.51 -4.83 -8.79
N TYR A 96 -16.51 -4.08 -7.69
CA TYR A 96 -17.02 -4.52 -6.39
C TYR A 96 -18.18 -3.70 -5.84
N ASN A 97 -19.03 -4.37 -5.05
CA ASN A 97 -20.13 -3.80 -4.24
C ASN A 97 -21.17 -2.99 -5.04
N ASP A 98 -21.39 -3.31 -6.32
CA ASP A 98 -22.26 -2.58 -7.24
C ASP A 98 -21.97 -1.07 -7.27
N GLY A 99 -20.72 -0.70 -7.01
CA GLY A 99 -20.31 0.69 -6.82
C GLY A 99 -20.30 1.50 -8.12
N VAL A 100 -20.76 2.74 -8.05
CA VAL A 100 -20.82 3.67 -9.20
C VAL A 100 -20.44 5.08 -8.74
N ILE A 101 -19.67 5.81 -9.55
CA ILE A 101 -19.58 7.27 -9.49
C ILE A 101 -20.19 7.89 -10.76
N PRO A 102 -20.92 9.02 -10.68
CA PRO A 102 -21.62 9.59 -11.83
C PRO A 102 -20.70 10.22 -12.88
N GLN A 103 -19.47 10.55 -12.49
CA GLN A 103 -18.41 11.07 -13.36
C GLN A 103 -17.05 10.54 -12.88
N LEU A 104 -16.15 10.21 -13.79
CA LEU A 104 -14.77 9.82 -13.50
C LEU A 104 -13.81 10.93 -13.97
N GLN A 105 -12.97 11.41 -13.06
CA GLN A 105 -11.78 12.20 -13.38
C GLN A 105 -10.50 11.36 -13.18
N VAL A 106 -9.58 11.41 -14.15
CA VAL A 106 -8.22 10.83 -14.06
C VAL A 106 -7.19 11.92 -14.30
N ALA A 107 -6.22 12.05 -13.41
CA ALA A 107 -5.08 12.96 -13.57
C ALA A 107 -3.89 12.21 -14.17
N TYR A 108 -3.25 12.81 -15.17
CA TYR A 108 -2.14 12.20 -15.90
C TYR A 108 -1.11 13.23 -16.37
N GLU A 109 0.13 12.76 -16.57
CA GLU A 109 1.26 13.54 -17.06
C GLU A 109 1.96 12.82 -18.21
N THR A 110 2.71 13.56 -19.02
CA THR A 110 3.21 13.11 -20.33
C THR A 110 4.60 13.67 -20.64
N TRP A 111 5.55 12.82 -21.06
CA TRP A 111 6.91 13.22 -21.48
C TRP A 111 7.31 12.54 -22.79
N GLY A 112 8.16 13.19 -23.58
CA GLY A 112 8.46 12.77 -24.96
C GLY A 112 7.37 13.19 -25.96
N GLU A 113 7.53 12.80 -27.22
CA GLU A 113 6.64 13.16 -28.32
C GLU A 113 5.86 11.94 -28.83
N LEU A 114 4.55 12.12 -29.06
CA LEU A 114 3.68 11.09 -29.63
C LEU A 114 3.82 11.09 -31.15
N ASN A 115 4.25 9.98 -31.74
CA ASN A 115 4.44 9.89 -33.18
C ASN A 115 3.10 9.78 -33.95
N GLU A 116 3.13 10.00 -35.27
CA GLU A 116 1.93 9.98 -36.13
C GLU A 116 1.18 8.63 -36.08
N ALA A 117 1.91 7.52 -35.93
CA ALA A 117 1.36 6.17 -35.80
C ALA A 117 0.78 5.86 -34.40
N LYS A 118 1.09 6.68 -33.40
CA LYS A 118 0.81 6.49 -31.96
C LYS A 118 1.30 5.15 -31.37
N ASP A 119 2.30 4.53 -31.98
CA ASP A 119 2.81 3.20 -31.59
C ASP A 119 4.00 3.26 -30.61
N ASN A 120 4.47 4.47 -30.27
CA ASN A 120 5.59 4.71 -29.35
C ASN A 120 5.15 5.00 -27.90
N VAL A 121 3.91 4.68 -27.51
CA VAL A 121 3.37 5.00 -26.19
C VAL A 121 3.80 4.01 -25.12
N VAL A 122 4.32 4.50 -23.99
CA VAL A 122 4.57 3.69 -22.79
C VAL A 122 3.65 4.17 -21.66
N LEU A 123 2.76 3.29 -21.20
CA LEU A 123 1.95 3.54 -20.01
C LEU A 123 2.77 3.21 -18.75
N LEU A 124 3.01 4.21 -17.92
CA LEU A 124 3.66 4.07 -16.62
C LEU A 124 2.59 3.98 -15.51
N CYS A 125 2.55 2.84 -14.82
CA CYS A 125 1.65 2.59 -13.70
C CYS A 125 2.36 2.86 -12.35
N THR A 126 1.68 3.57 -11.46
CA THR A 126 2.27 4.12 -10.22
C THR A 126 2.21 3.15 -9.03
N GLY A 127 3.20 3.24 -8.13
CA GLY A 127 3.13 2.59 -6.82
C GLY A 127 2.10 3.28 -5.89
N LEU A 128 1.70 2.61 -4.81
CA LEU A 128 0.60 3.06 -3.92
C LEU A 128 0.69 4.53 -3.45
N SER A 129 1.88 5.04 -3.12
CA SER A 129 2.08 6.40 -2.59
C SER A 129 2.42 7.45 -3.66
N ALA A 130 2.58 7.05 -4.92
CA ALA A 130 3.02 7.93 -6.01
C ALA A 130 1.85 8.65 -6.70
N SER A 131 2.16 9.74 -7.39
CA SER A 131 1.25 10.50 -8.26
C SER A 131 1.56 10.22 -9.74
N SER A 132 0.83 10.89 -10.64
CA SER A 132 1.19 10.97 -12.07
C SER A 132 2.63 11.46 -12.27
N HIS A 133 3.16 12.29 -11.36
CA HIS A 133 4.42 13.03 -11.52
C HIS A 133 5.69 12.18 -11.38
N ALA A 134 5.96 11.39 -12.41
CA ALA A 134 7.17 10.58 -12.52
C ALA A 134 8.44 11.41 -12.75
N LYS A 135 8.32 12.58 -13.41
CA LYS A 135 9.46 13.46 -13.73
C LYS A 135 9.09 14.95 -13.75
N SER A 136 10.03 15.78 -13.30
CA SER A 136 10.05 17.24 -13.48
C SER A 136 9.77 17.69 -14.93
N HIS A 137 9.05 18.81 -15.07
CA HIS A 137 8.76 19.48 -16.35
C HIS A 137 8.43 20.97 -16.11
N LEU A 138 8.16 21.74 -17.17
CA LEU A 138 8.00 23.21 -17.07
C LEU A 138 6.86 23.67 -16.16
N GLU A 139 5.76 22.92 -16.07
CA GLU A 139 4.59 23.25 -15.24
C GLU A 139 4.70 22.73 -13.80
N ASN A 140 5.59 21.76 -13.55
CA ASN A 140 5.95 21.28 -12.23
C ASN A 140 7.46 20.92 -12.20
N PRO A 141 8.34 21.86 -11.79
CA PRO A 141 9.78 21.65 -11.77
C PRO A 141 10.28 20.88 -10.53
N THR A 142 9.38 20.35 -9.71
CA THR A 142 9.74 19.46 -8.60
C THR A 142 10.35 18.17 -9.17
N PRO A 143 11.34 17.54 -8.52
CA PRO A 143 11.76 16.19 -8.89
C PRO A 143 10.60 15.19 -8.74
N GLY A 144 10.36 14.41 -9.78
CA GLY A 144 9.34 13.36 -9.79
C GLY A 144 9.78 12.08 -9.08
N TRP A 145 8.84 11.17 -8.81
CA TRP A 145 9.12 9.94 -8.06
C TRP A 145 10.02 8.94 -8.81
N TRP A 146 10.22 9.13 -10.12
CA TRP A 146 11.08 8.33 -10.98
C TRP A 146 12.03 9.20 -11.85
N GLU A 147 12.44 10.37 -11.31
CA GLU A 147 13.15 11.45 -12.02
C GLU A 147 14.33 10.98 -12.89
N ASN A 148 15.13 10.04 -12.38
CA ASN A 148 16.34 9.54 -13.04
C ASN A 148 16.07 8.37 -14.02
N PHE A 149 14.87 7.78 -13.97
CA PHE A 149 14.46 6.68 -14.84
C PHE A 149 13.79 7.17 -16.13
N VAL A 150 13.14 8.34 -16.09
CA VAL A 150 12.46 8.96 -17.24
C VAL A 150 13.30 10.12 -17.78
N GLY A 151 13.44 10.22 -19.10
CA GLY A 151 14.09 11.36 -19.76
C GLY A 151 14.95 10.99 -20.97
N PRO A 152 15.64 11.97 -21.58
CA PRO A 152 16.50 11.78 -22.75
C PRO A 152 17.60 10.74 -22.48
N GLY A 153 17.58 9.63 -23.22
CA GLY A 153 18.53 8.55 -23.02
C GLY A 153 18.45 7.84 -21.66
N CYS A 154 17.38 7.98 -20.87
CA CYS A 154 17.20 7.30 -19.58
C CYS A 154 16.77 5.82 -19.76
N ALA A 155 16.00 5.25 -18.82
CA ALA A 155 15.45 3.90 -18.94
C ALA A 155 14.13 3.92 -19.73
N LEU A 156 13.24 4.85 -19.38
CA LEU A 156 12.15 5.32 -20.22
C LEU A 156 12.64 6.53 -21.03
N ASP A 157 13.11 6.21 -22.24
CA ASP A 157 13.86 7.07 -23.15
C ASP A 157 12.91 8.04 -23.90
N THR A 158 12.78 9.29 -23.42
CA THR A 158 11.81 10.25 -23.96
C THR A 158 12.16 10.78 -25.35
N ASP A 159 13.36 10.51 -25.85
CA ASP A 159 13.78 10.81 -27.22
C ASP A 159 13.20 9.79 -28.23
N LYS A 160 12.42 8.82 -27.73
CA LYS A 160 11.88 7.69 -28.50
C LYS A 160 10.41 7.39 -28.18
N PHE A 161 10.06 7.46 -26.90
CA PHE A 161 8.76 7.03 -26.40
C PHE A 161 7.95 8.20 -25.83
N PHE A 162 6.65 8.20 -26.11
CA PHE A 162 5.69 9.01 -25.42
C PHE A 162 5.31 8.33 -24.11
N ILE A 163 5.91 8.77 -23.01
CA ILE A 163 5.65 8.26 -21.67
C ILE A 163 4.39 8.94 -21.13
N ILE A 164 3.37 8.16 -20.77
CA ILE A 164 2.16 8.66 -20.09
C ILE A 164 2.03 7.98 -18.72
N CYS A 165 1.86 8.78 -17.66
CA CYS A 165 1.73 8.29 -16.29
C CYS A 165 0.41 8.78 -15.69
N CYS A 166 -0.45 7.85 -15.27
CA CYS A 166 -1.74 8.16 -14.66
C CYS A 166 -1.67 8.00 -13.13
N ASN A 167 -2.22 8.96 -12.39
CA ASN A 167 -2.45 8.77 -10.95
C ASN A 167 -3.58 7.75 -10.75
N ASN A 168 -3.44 6.86 -9.77
CA ASN A 168 -4.40 5.76 -9.54
C ASN A 168 -5.81 6.27 -9.16
N LEU A 169 -6.84 5.62 -9.71
CA LEU A 169 -8.22 5.71 -9.21
C LEU A 169 -8.26 5.28 -7.74
N GLY A 170 -8.94 6.05 -6.89
CA GLY A 170 -8.89 5.93 -5.43
C GLY A 170 -7.73 6.68 -4.76
N GLY A 171 -6.75 7.17 -5.53
CA GLY A 171 -5.65 8.00 -5.03
C GLY A 171 -6.08 9.43 -4.65
N CYS A 172 -5.11 10.29 -4.35
CA CYS A 172 -5.37 11.65 -3.84
C CYS A 172 -4.73 12.79 -4.63
N TYR A 173 -4.04 12.50 -5.74
CA TYR A 173 -3.35 13.49 -6.56
C TYR A 173 -4.09 13.69 -7.90
N GLY A 174 -5.25 14.35 -7.83
CA GLY A 174 -6.02 14.82 -8.99
C GLY A 174 -6.97 13.81 -9.65
N SER A 175 -6.75 12.49 -9.52
CA SER A 175 -7.78 11.52 -9.95
C SER A 175 -8.88 11.37 -8.91
N SER A 176 -9.99 10.76 -9.32
CA SER A 176 -11.14 10.50 -8.44
C SER A 176 -10.76 9.56 -7.30
N GLY A 177 -11.16 9.90 -6.08
CA GLY A 177 -10.91 9.10 -4.89
C GLY A 177 -11.70 9.61 -3.67
N PRO A 178 -11.46 9.04 -2.49
CA PRO A 178 -12.15 9.43 -1.24
C PRO A 178 -12.10 10.93 -0.91
N SER A 179 -11.01 11.63 -1.25
CA SER A 179 -10.89 13.08 -1.03
C SER A 179 -11.59 13.95 -2.09
N SER A 180 -12.00 13.37 -3.22
CA SER A 180 -12.70 14.10 -4.29
C SER A 180 -14.13 14.45 -3.87
N ILE A 181 -14.65 15.57 -4.39
CA ILE A 181 -16.04 15.97 -4.14
C ILE A 181 -17.00 15.05 -4.90
N ASN A 182 -17.96 14.48 -4.17
CA ASN A 182 -19.13 13.81 -4.73
C ASN A 182 -20.12 14.87 -5.24
N PRO A 183 -20.45 14.91 -6.55
CA PRO A 183 -21.31 15.95 -7.11
C PRO A 183 -22.79 15.82 -6.67
N VAL A 184 -23.20 14.67 -6.14
CA VAL A 184 -24.56 14.44 -5.62
C VAL A 184 -24.74 15.03 -4.22
N THR A 185 -23.69 15.02 -3.40
CA THR A 185 -23.74 15.50 -1.99
C THR A 185 -23.01 16.82 -1.75
N ASN A 186 -22.24 17.29 -2.74
CA ASN A 186 -21.32 18.43 -2.65
C ASN A 186 -20.37 18.39 -1.44
N LYS A 187 -19.84 17.19 -1.15
CA LYS A 187 -18.88 16.89 -0.06
C LYS A 187 -17.86 15.86 -0.53
N PRO A 188 -16.68 15.73 0.12
CA PRO A 188 -15.77 14.62 -0.14
C PRO A 188 -16.47 13.26 -0.02
N TYR A 189 -16.15 12.31 -0.90
CA TYR A 189 -16.72 10.95 -0.84
C TYR A 189 -16.42 10.24 0.49
N ALA A 190 -15.25 10.48 1.08
CA ALA A 190 -14.76 9.79 2.26
C ALA A 190 -14.91 8.25 2.11
N THR A 191 -15.41 7.58 3.14
CA THR A 191 -15.73 6.14 3.13
C THR A 191 -17.02 5.77 2.39
N THR A 192 -17.65 6.70 1.67
CA THR A 192 -18.73 6.40 0.70
C THR A 192 -18.22 6.22 -0.74
N PHE A 193 -16.91 6.36 -0.98
CA PHE A 193 -16.31 6.01 -2.27
C PHE A 193 -16.47 4.49 -2.54
N PRO A 194 -16.70 4.05 -3.79
CA PRO A 194 -16.69 2.63 -4.13
C PRO A 194 -15.38 1.91 -3.79
N ILE A 195 -15.45 0.62 -3.45
CA ILE A 195 -14.25 -0.20 -3.23
C ILE A 195 -13.56 -0.43 -4.56
N VAL A 196 -12.33 0.10 -4.68
CA VAL A 196 -11.52 0.05 -5.89
C VAL A 196 -10.77 -1.28 -5.99
N SER A 197 -10.73 -1.86 -7.18
CA SER A 197 -9.86 -2.96 -7.61
C SER A 197 -8.72 -2.45 -8.50
N VAL A 198 -7.70 -3.28 -8.75
CA VAL A 198 -6.66 -2.94 -9.74
C VAL A 198 -7.26 -2.86 -11.16
N ASP A 199 -8.31 -3.64 -11.44
CA ASP A 199 -9.02 -3.63 -12.72
C ASP A 199 -9.68 -2.27 -12.98
N ASP A 200 -10.29 -1.66 -11.96
CA ASP A 200 -10.90 -0.33 -12.06
C ASP A 200 -9.84 0.74 -12.35
N MET A 201 -8.66 0.65 -11.71
CA MET A 201 -7.53 1.54 -11.98
C MET A 201 -7.07 1.39 -13.43
N VAL A 202 -6.83 0.16 -13.88
CA VAL A 202 -6.42 -0.13 -15.26
C VAL A 202 -7.47 0.33 -16.27
N HIS A 203 -8.76 0.07 -16.04
CA HIS A 203 -9.84 0.55 -16.90
C HIS A 203 -9.85 2.09 -17.00
N SER A 204 -9.64 2.80 -15.90
CA SER A 204 -9.51 4.26 -15.90
C SER A 204 -8.32 4.77 -16.74
N PHE A 205 -7.20 4.02 -16.76
CA PHE A 205 -6.04 4.34 -17.61
C PHE A 205 -6.35 4.12 -19.09
N PHE A 206 -7.02 3.01 -19.45
CA PHE A 206 -7.39 2.73 -20.83
C PHE A 206 -8.44 3.71 -21.38
N LEU A 207 -9.42 4.12 -20.57
CA LEU A 207 -10.33 5.23 -20.93
C LEU A 207 -9.58 6.56 -21.16
N THR A 208 -8.52 6.81 -20.38
CA THR A 208 -7.65 7.99 -20.58
C THR A 208 -6.88 7.88 -21.90
N LEU A 209 -6.35 6.70 -22.26
CA LEU A 209 -5.72 6.44 -23.56
C LEU A 209 -6.71 6.58 -24.73
N ASP A 210 -7.94 6.11 -24.56
CA ASP A 210 -9.02 6.24 -25.55
C ASP A 210 -9.37 7.72 -25.82
N SER A 211 -9.37 8.57 -24.78
CA SER A 211 -9.58 10.02 -24.93
C SER A 211 -8.49 10.74 -25.74
N LEU A 212 -7.29 10.15 -25.80
CA LEU A 212 -6.16 10.61 -26.61
C LEU A 212 -6.11 9.90 -27.98
N GLY A 213 -7.05 8.98 -28.24
CA GLY A 213 -7.10 8.12 -29.42
C GLY A 213 -5.86 7.23 -29.56
N ILE A 214 -5.40 6.63 -28.46
CA ILE A 214 -4.25 5.71 -28.41
C ILE A 214 -4.80 4.27 -28.32
N GLU A 215 -4.90 3.58 -29.46
CA GLU A 215 -5.48 2.24 -29.52
C GLU A 215 -4.59 1.17 -28.87
N LYS A 216 -3.26 1.28 -29.00
CA LYS A 216 -2.29 0.31 -28.48
C LYS A 216 -1.09 1.00 -27.85
N VAL A 217 -0.59 0.46 -26.74
CA VAL A 217 0.66 0.90 -26.11
C VAL A 217 1.82 -0.02 -26.50
N HIS A 218 2.99 0.57 -26.72
CA HIS A 218 4.25 -0.14 -26.94
C HIS A 218 4.59 -1.06 -25.77
N ALA A 219 4.42 -0.54 -24.55
CA ALA A 219 4.63 -1.25 -23.29
C ALA A 219 3.75 -0.68 -22.17
N VAL A 220 3.43 -1.53 -21.19
CA VAL A 220 3.01 -1.08 -19.84
C VAL A 220 4.13 -1.39 -18.86
N VAL A 221 4.55 -0.40 -18.10
CA VAL A 221 5.69 -0.47 -17.17
C VAL A 221 5.20 -0.09 -15.78
N GLY A 222 5.56 -0.85 -14.76
CA GLY A 222 5.25 -0.47 -13.39
C GLY A 222 5.91 -1.34 -12.33
N ALA A 223 5.93 -0.81 -11.11
CA ALA A 223 6.52 -1.44 -9.94
C ALA A 223 5.56 -1.45 -8.75
N SER A 224 5.66 -2.44 -7.86
CA SER A 224 4.72 -2.63 -6.74
C SER A 224 3.28 -2.76 -7.25
N LEU A 225 2.32 -1.97 -6.75
CA LEU A 225 0.99 -1.80 -7.33
C LEU A 225 1.01 -1.48 -8.84
N GLY A 226 2.00 -0.73 -9.31
CA GLY A 226 2.20 -0.49 -10.74
C GLY A 226 2.56 -1.76 -11.51
N GLY A 227 3.26 -2.71 -10.87
CA GLY A 227 3.62 -4.01 -11.45
C GLY A 227 2.46 -5.01 -11.43
N MET A 228 1.55 -4.91 -10.45
CA MET A 228 0.23 -5.55 -10.52
C MET A 228 -0.58 -4.99 -11.69
N SER A 229 -0.60 -3.66 -11.82
CA SER A 229 -1.34 -2.94 -12.86
C SER A 229 -0.80 -3.25 -14.27
N SER A 230 0.52 -3.41 -14.45
CA SER A 230 1.11 -3.73 -15.75
C SER A 230 0.82 -5.17 -16.21
N LEU A 231 0.80 -6.14 -15.28
CA LEU A 231 0.31 -7.49 -15.55
C LEU A 231 -1.19 -7.48 -15.87
N ASN A 232 -2.01 -6.79 -15.06
CA ASN A 232 -3.46 -6.74 -15.23
C ASN A 232 -3.88 -6.04 -16.53
N ALA A 233 -3.14 -5.01 -16.96
CA ALA A 233 -3.32 -4.36 -18.24
C ALA A 233 -3.22 -5.34 -19.42
N ALA A 234 -2.23 -6.23 -19.40
CA ALA A 234 -2.09 -7.25 -20.44
C ALA A 234 -3.12 -8.40 -20.31
N ALA A 235 -3.62 -8.68 -19.11
CA ALA A 235 -4.65 -9.71 -18.91
C ALA A 235 -6.04 -9.25 -19.40
N LEU A 236 -6.40 -8.00 -19.10
CA LEU A 236 -7.66 -7.36 -19.48
C LEU A 236 -7.66 -6.89 -20.95
N TYR A 237 -6.54 -6.33 -21.43
CA TYR A 237 -6.42 -5.75 -22.78
C TYR A 237 -5.25 -6.35 -23.59
N PRO A 238 -5.19 -7.68 -23.80
CA PRO A 238 -4.05 -8.35 -24.44
C PRO A 238 -3.72 -7.79 -25.83
N ASP A 239 -4.74 -7.47 -26.64
CA ASP A 239 -4.54 -6.92 -27.98
C ASP A 239 -3.99 -5.48 -27.96
N ARG A 240 -4.18 -4.73 -26.87
CA ARG A 240 -3.77 -3.32 -26.72
C ARG A 240 -2.43 -3.14 -25.99
N VAL A 241 -1.82 -4.21 -25.47
CA VAL A 241 -0.51 -4.14 -24.79
C VAL A 241 0.56 -4.83 -25.64
N GLY A 242 1.57 -4.06 -26.09
CA GLY A 242 2.68 -4.58 -26.87
C GLY A 242 3.68 -5.40 -26.06
N ARG A 243 4.02 -4.95 -24.85
CA ARG A 243 5.02 -5.52 -23.92
C ARG A 243 4.63 -5.23 -22.47
N VAL A 244 5.09 -6.03 -21.51
CA VAL A 244 4.97 -5.75 -20.07
C VAL A 244 6.33 -5.65 -19.41
N VAL A 245 6.48 -4.69 -18.49
CA VAL A 245 7.51 -4.71 -17.46
C VAL A 245 6.84 -4.67 -16.09
N THR A 246 7.14 -5.65 -15.25
CA THR A 246 6.64 -5.75 -13.87
C THR A 246 7.80 -5.91 -12.90
N ILE A 247 7.79 -5.12 -11.82
CA ILE A 247 8.94 -4.97 -10.90
C ILE A 247 8.44 -5.09 -9.46
N SER A 248 9.01 -6.02 -8.68
CA SER A 248 8.68 -6.21 -7.26
C SER A 248 7.17 -6.33 -7.00
N ALA A 249 6.50 -7.19 -7.76
CA ALA A 249 5.05 -7.41 -7.75
C ALA A 249 4.73 -8.92 -7.79
N CYS A 250 3.46 -9.27 -8.00
CA CYS A 250 2.95 -10.65 -7.98
C CYS A 250 1.74 -10.85 -8.90
N ALA A 251 1.39 -12.10 -9.19
CA ALA A 251 0.16 -12.45 -9.94
C ALA A 251 -1.09 -12.52 -9.04
N GLN A 252 -0.89 -12.91 -7.77
CA GLN A 252 -1.89 -12.91 -6.71
C GLN A 252 -1.21 -12.41 -5.43
N THR A 253 -1.89 -11.62 -4.61
CA THR A 253 -1.32 -11.13 -3.34
C THR A 253 -1.24 -12.25 -2.29
N HIS A 254 -0.04 -12.46 -1.72
CA HIS A 254 0.21 -13.51 -0.71
C HIS A 254 -0.15 -13.07 0.72
N PRO A 255 -0.45 -14.01 1.65
CA PRO A 255 -0.95 -13.71 2.99
C PRO A 255 -0.06 -12.81 3.87
N ALA A 256 1.27 -12.84 3.68
CA ALA A 256 2.20 -12.00 4.44
C ALA A 256 1.96 -10.50 4.14
N SER A 257 1.86 -10.15 2.86
CA SER A 257 1.60 -8.78 2.40
C SER A 257 0.22 -8.28 2.85
N ILE A 258 -0.78 -9.17 2.87
CA ILE A 258 -2.13 -8.89 3.41
C ILE A 258 -2.05 -8.60 4.92
N ALA A 259 -1.32 -9.42 5.69
CA ALA A 259 -1.19 -9.23 7.13
C ALA A 259 -0.54 -7.87 7.46
N LEU A 260 0.53 -7.50 6.76
CA LEU A 260 1.21 -6.21 6.92
C LEU A 260 0.28 -5.03 6.57
N ARG A 261 -0.37 -5.06 5.40
CA ARG A 261 -1.30 -3.99 4.97
C ARG A 261 -2.58 -3.94 5.80
N TYR A 262 -3.07 -5.07 6.32
CA TYR A 262 -4.14 -5.11 7.32
C TYR A 262 -3.76 -4.38 8.61
N VAL A 263 -2.55 -4.59 9.13
CA VAL A 263 -2.05 -3.88 10.32
C VAL A 263 -1.92 -2.38 10.03
N GLN A 264 -1.32 -1.98 8.91
CA GLN A 264 -1.24 -0.56 8.49
C GLN A 264 -2.62 0.11 8.46
N ARG A 265 -3.61 -0.49 7.80
CA ARG A 265 -4.99 0.01 7.75
C ARG A 265 -5.65 0.05 9.13
N ARG A 266 -5.45 -0.99 9.96
CA ARG A 266 -6.03 -1.08 11.30
C ARG A 266 -5.48 -0.01 12.24
N VAL A 267 -4.18 0.29 12.14
CA VAL A 267 -3.53 1.38 12.89
C VAL A 267 -4.13 2.73 12.50
N LEU A 268 -4.24 3.02 11.20
CA LEU A 268 -4.87 4.25 10.70
C LEU A 268 -6.31 4.40 11.19
N MET A 269 -7.14 3.37 11.00
CA MET A 269 -8.55 3.37 11.43
C MET A 269 -8.74 3.38 12.96
N SER A 270 -7.68 3.24 13.75
CA SER A 270 -7.73 3.33 15.22
C SER A 270 -7.47 4.74 15.77
N ASP A 271 -7.05 5.68 14.93
CA ASP A 271 -6.94 7.10 15.31
C ASP A 271 -8.35 7.67 15.56
N PRO A 272 -8.63 8.25 16.75
CA PRO A 272 -9.95 8.80 17.07
C PRO A 272 -10.39 9.92 16.11
N ASN A 273 -9.43 10.65 15.54
CA ASN A 273 -9.70 11.71 14.57
C ASN A 273 -10.08 11.19 13.18
N TRP A 274 -9.87 9.90 12.88
CA TRP A 274 -10.26 9.34 11.58
C TRP A 274 -11.78 9.42 11.35
N ASN A 275 -12.58 9.45 12.42
CA ASN A 275 -14.04 9.69 12.35
C ASN A 275 -14.77 8.84 11.28
N LYS A 276 -14.43 7.55 11.19
CA LYS A 276 -14.93 6.61 10.16
C LYS A 276 -14.69 7.07 8.70
N GLY A 277 -13.69 7.92 8.48
CA GLY A 277 -13.35 8.54 7.20
C GLY A 277 -13.78 10.00 7.05
N PHE A 278 -14.67 10.50 7.92
CA PHE A 278 -15.27 11.84 7.79
C PHE A 278 -14.47 12.90 8.57
N TYR A 279 -13.18 13.01 8.29
CA TYR A 279 -12.25 13.95 8.95
C TYR A 279 -12.03 15.28 8.20
N TYR A 280 -12.50 15.40 6.95
CA TYR A 280 -12.16 16.54 6.07
C TYR A 280 -12.61 17.91 6.62
N ASP A 281 -13.71 17.96 7.36
CA ASP A 281 -14.25 19.18 8.00
C ASP A 281 -13.79 19.32 9.48
N GLY A 282 -12.76 18.60 9.93
CA GLY A 282 -12.43 18.46 11.35
C GLY A 282 -10.97 18.05 11.67
N PRO A 283 -10.72 17.46 12.86
CA PRO A 283 -9.39 17.00 13.26
C PRO A 283 -8.85 15.93 12.32
N TYR A 284 -7.58 16.06 11.94
CA TYR A 284 -6.92 15.13 11.02
C TYR A 284 -6.33 13.90 11.77
N PRO A 285 -6.44 12.67 11.23
CA PRO A 285 -5.86 11.46 11.81
C PRO A 285 -4.33 11.36 11.61
N ARG A 286 -3.60 12.35 12.15
CA ARG A 286 -2.14 12.44 12.02
C ARG A 286 -1.44 11.22 12.61
N LEU A 287 -1.85 10.74 13.78
CA LEU A 287 -1.14 9.65 14.48
C LEU A 287 -1.36 8.32 13.76
N GLY A 288 -2.61 8.03 13.37
CA GLY A 288 -2.94 6.86 12.56
C GLY A 288 -2.18 6.84 11.23
N MET A 289 -2.08 8.00 10.56
CA MET A 289 -1.35 8.14 9.29
C MET A 289 0.17 8.03 9.47
N LYS A 290 0.72 8.64 10.54
CA LYS A 290 2.13 8.54 10.94
C LYS A 290 2.53 7.09 11.20
N HIS A 291 1.84 6.40 12.10
CA HIS A 291 2.13 5.02 12.47
C HIS A 291 1.86 4.02 11.32
N ALA A 292 0.86 4.27 10.47
CA ALA A 292 0.68 3.49 9.24
C ALA A 292 1.88 3.64 8.27
N ARG A 293 2.49 4.83 8.17
CA ARG A 293 3.72 5.02 7.41
C ARG A 293 4.94 4.40 8.08
N GLU A 294 5.06 4.44 9.40
CA GLU A 294 6.16 3.78 10.13
C GLU A 294 6.17 2.27 9.81
N VAL A 295 5.02 1.59 9.92
CA VAL A 295 4.87 0.18 9.55
C VAL A 295 5.14 -0.05 8.05
N ALA A 296 4.76 0.88 7.16
CA ALA A 296 5.09 0.79 5.74
C ALA A 296 6.61 0.90 5.49
N THR A 297 7.27 1.92 6.03
CA THR A 297 8.72 2.15 5.91
C THR A 297 9.52 0.94 6.38
N ILE A 298 9.18 0.33 7.52
CA ILE A 298 9.80 -0.92 8.02
C ILE A 298 9.76 -2.04 6.97
N THR A 299 8.65 -2.17 6.24
CA THR A 299 8.42 -3.23 5.24
C THR A 299 8.93 -2.91 3.83
N TYR A 300 9.26 -1.64 3.54
CA TYR A 300 9.72 -1.23 2.22
C TYR A 300 11.25 -1.31 2.08
N ARG A 301 12.00 -1.21 3.19
CA ARG A 301 13.45 -1.47 3.23
C ARG A 301 13.76 -2.89 3.70
N SER A 302 15.03 -3.29 3.63
CA SER A 302 15.47 -4.62 4.08
C SER A 302 16.15 -4.60 5.45
N GLY A 303 16.11 -5.75 6.15
CA GLY A 303 16.88 -6.00 7.38
C GLY A 303 18.39 -5.69 7.26
N PRO A 304 19.07 -6.13 6.18
CA PRO A 304 20.45 -5.74 5.88
C PRO A 304 20.69 -4.22 5.86
N GLU A 305 19.81 -3.41 5.26
CA GLU A 305 19.95 -1.96 5.27
C GLU A 305 19.81 -1.38 6.68
N TRP A 306 18.79 -1.81 7.44
CA TRP A 306 18.60 -1.37 8.84
C TRP A 306 19.84 -1.62 9.71
N GLY A 307 20.45 -2.81 9.55
CA GLY A 307 21.67 -3.20 10.24
C GLY A 307 22.90 -2.36 9.88
N GLN A 308 23.06 -2.00 8.60
CA GLN A 308 24.19 -1.18 8.14
C GLN A 308 24.04 0.30 8.49
N ARG A 309 22.83 0.87 8.36
CA ARG A 309 22.59 2.31 8.52
C ARG A 309 22.52 2.74 9.99
N PHE A 310 21.83 1.97 10.83
CA PHE A 310 21.54 2.34 12.22
C PHE A 310 22.19 1.39 13.24
N GLY A 311 22.13 0.08 13.01
CA GLY A 311 22.71 -0.93 13.91
C GLY A 311 22.13 -0.86 15.32
N ARG A 312 22.89 -0.27 16.26
CA ARG A 312 22.47 0.00 17.66
C ARG A 312 22.82 1.42 18.14
N LYS A 313 23.01 2.37 17.22
CA LYS A 313 23.32 3.77 17.55
C LYS A 313 22.18 4.43 18.34
N ARG A 314 22.53 5.23 19.33
CA ARG A 314 21.62 6.09 20.09
C ARG A 314 21.67 7.53 19.55
N VAL A 315 20.61 8.30 19.78
CA VAL A 315 20.57 9.73 19.39
C VAL A 315 21.61 10.51 20.21
N GLU A 316 22.53 11.21 19.53
CA GLU A 316 23.75 11.76 20.13
C GLU A 316 23.50 12.88 21.15
N ASP A 317 22.46 13.70 20.95
CA ASP A 317 22.11 14.85 21.81
C ASP A 317 21.23 14.48 23.03
N LEU A 318 20.88 13.20 23.23
CA LEU A 318 20.14 12.80 24.43
C LEU A 318 21.06 12.80 25.66
N PRO A 319 20.68 13.44 26.78
CA PRO A 319 21.39 13.27 28.04
C PRO A 319 21.37 11.80 28.48
N VAL A 320 22.31 11.40 29.35
CA VAL A 320 22.38 10.01 29.86
C VAL A 320 21.28 9.75 30.89
N VAL A 321 20.04 9.61 30.40
CA VAL A 321 18.86 9.22 31.18
C VAL A 321 18.92 7.72 31.47
N SER A 322 18.32 7.29 32.58
CA SER A 322 18.02 5.87 32.82
C SER A 322 17.07 5.32 31.74
N PRO A 323 17.23 4.05 31.30
CA PRO A 323 16.38 3.48 30.26
C PRO A 323 14.89 3.58 30.57
N ASN A 324 14.14 4.11 29.61
CA ASN A 324 12.72 4.42 29.74
C ASN A 324 11.95 3.97 28.47
N LEU A 325 10.71 4.41 28.30
CA LEU A 325 9.82 3.99 27.21
C LEU A 325 9.72 4.99 26.05
N CYS A 326 10.48 6.09 26.10
CA CYS A 326 10.65 7.00 24.96
C CYS A 326 11.79 6.55 24.02
N PRO A 327 11.81 7.03 22.75
CA PRO A 327 12.86 6.69 21.79
C PRO A 327 14.29 6.96 22.30
N GLU A 328 15.18 5.98 22.11
CA GLU A 328 16.61 6.09 22.41
C GLU A 328 17.49 5.90 21.16
N PHE A 329 17.03 5.11 20.18
CA PHE A 329 17.81 4.68 19.02
C PHE A 329 17.55 5.58 17.80
N GLU A 330 18.58 5.77 16.97
CA GLU A 330 18.46 6.57 15.74
C GLU A 330 17.34 6.09 14.80
N ILE A 331 17.12 4.77 14.72
CA ILE A 331 16.08 4.19 13.85
C ILE A 331 14.67 4.56 14.31
N GLU A 332 14.45 4.78 15.62
CA GLU A 332 13.17 5.21 16.17
C GLU A 332 12.92 6.68 15.81
N SER A 333 13.92 7.55 16.02
CA SER A 333 13.91 8.96 15.59
C SER A 333 13.71 9.11 14.07
N TYR A 334 14.34 8.24 13.28
CA TYR A 334 14.15 8.20 11.83
C TYR A 334 12.74 7.78 11.42
N LEU A 335 12.18 6.71 12.00
CA LEU A 335 10.82 6.26 11.69
C LEU A 335 9.79 7.32 12.05
N ASP A 336 9.93 7.93 13.23
CA ASP A 336 9.11 9.05 13.71
C ASP A 336 9.11 10.21 12.71
N TYR A 337 10.30 10.64 12.27
CA TYR A 337 10.47 11.70 11.27
C TYR A 337 9.87 11.34 9.90
N GLN A 338 10.04 10.10 9.42
CA GLN A 338 9.46 9.68 8.14
C GLN A 338 7.93 9.62 8.19
N GLY A 339 7.37 9.14 9.30
CA GLY A 339 5.93 9.13 9.53
C GLY A 339 5.35 10.56 9.52
N ASP A 340 5.98 11.50 10.23
CA ASP A 340 5.54 12.90 10.23
C ASP A 340 5.76 13.62 8.89
N SER A 341 6.89 13.37 8.21
CA SER A 341 7.17 13.91 6.87
C SER A 341 6.15 13.43 5.82
N PHE A 342 5.62 12.22 5.96
CA PHE A 342 4.62 11.66 5.06
C PHE A 342 3.19 12.09 5.40
N CYS A 343 2.86 12.26 6.69
CA CYS A 343 1.47 12.23 7.14
C CYS A 343 0.54 13.26 6.48
N PHE A 344 1.02 14.45 6.08
CA PHE A 344 0.19 15.48 5.41
C PHE A 344 0.25 15.49 3.87
N LYS A 345 1.06 14.60 3.26
CA LYS A 345 1.28 14.53 1.81
C LYS A 345 0.21 13.71 1.09
N TYR A 346 -0.24 12.61 1.70
CA TYR A 346 -1.18 11.64 1.13
C TYR A 346 -2.51 11.65 1.90
N ASP A 347 -3.62 11.23 1.29
CA ASP A 347 -4.93 11.17 1.97
C ASP A 347 -5.13 9.85 2.77
N PRO A 348 -5.53 9.91 4.06
CA PRO A 348 -5.72 8.73 4.90
C PRO A 348 -6.75 7.73 4.34
N ASN A 349 -7.87 8.18 3.78
CA ASN A 349 -8.84 7.29 3.16
C ASN A 349 -8.27 6.70 1.85
N SER A 350 -7.67 7.50 0.96
CA SER A 350 -6.98 6.95 -0.22
C SER A 350 -5.99 5.84 0.16
N LEU A 351 -5.25 6.00 1.26
CA LEU A 351 -4.34 4.95 1.74
C LEU A 351 -5.09 3.67 2.10
N LEU A 352 -6.24 3.75 2.78
CA LEU A 352 -7.09 2.59 3.06
C LEU A 352 -7.60 1.91 1.79
N TYR A 353 -8.08 2.69 0.81
CA TYR A 353 -8.68 2.18 -0.42
C TYR A 353 -7.64 1.52 -1.34
N ILE A 354 -6.53 2.20 -1.64
CA ILE A 354 -5.45 1.64 -2.47
C ILE A 354 -4.80 0.42 -1.79
N SER A 355 -4.60 0.48 -0.46
CA SER A 355 -4.10 -0.66 0.32
C SER A 355 -5.06 -1.86 0.28
N LYS A 356 -6.39 -1.63 0.24
CA LYS A 356 -7.37 -2.71 0.10
C LYS A 356 -7.45 -3.24 -1.33
N ALA A 357 -7.28 -2.41 -2.35
CA ALA A 357 -7.18 -2.85 -3.75
C ALA A 357 -6.02 -3.85 -3.96
N MET A 358 -4.85 -3.54 -3.40
CA MET A 358 -3.69 -4.46 -3.42
C MET A 358 -3.98 -5.80 -2.71
N ASP A 359 -4.78 -5.79 -1.64
CA ASP A 359 -5.20 -7.00 -0.91
C ASP A 359 -6.38 -7.76 -1.54
N LEU A 360 -6.95 -7.24 -2.63
CA LEU A 360 -7.94 -7.91 -3.46
C LEU A 360 -7.35 -8.41 -4.79
N PHE A 361 -6.09 -8.09 -5.08
CA PHE A 361 -5.49 -8.39 -6.38
C PHE A 361 -5.19 -9.88 -6.57
N ASP A 362 -5.86 -10.47 -7.55
CA ASP A 362 -5.73 -11.86 -7.99
C ASP A 362 -6.04 -11.94 -9.50
N LEU A 363 -5.04 -12.23 -10.34
CA LEU A 363 -5.26 -12.42 -11.78
C LEU A 363 -6.15 -13.64 -12.09
N GLY A 364 -6.30 -14.59 -11.16
CA GLY A 364 -7.21 -15.72 -11.28
C GLY A 364 -8.68 -15.40 -10.96
N GLU A 365 -9.01 -14.20 -10.48
CA GLU A 365 -10.38 -13.85 -10.11
C GLU A 365 -11.32 -13.86 -11.34
N GLY A 366 -12.33 -14.71 -11.29
CA GLY A 366 -13.27 -14.93 -12.40
C GLY A 366 -12.90 -16.09 -13.34
N PHE A 367 -11.72 -16.69 -13.17
CA PHE A 367 -11.26 -17.87 -13.90
C PHE A 367 -11.31 -19.14 -13.03
N SER A 368 -11.02 -20.31 -13.60
CA SER A 368 -10.92 -21.57 -12.84
C SER A 368 -9.62 -21.69 -12.02
N SER A 369 -8.59 -20.91 -12.38
CA SER A 369 -7.28 -20.91 -11.73
C SER A 369 -6.49 -19.64 -12.01
N LEU A 370 -5.49 -19.35 -11.16
CA LEU A 370 -4.52 -18.29 -11.39
C LEU A 370 -3.74 -18.47 -12.71
N LEU A 371 -3.46 -19.71 -13.11
CA LEU A 371 -2.80 -20.02 -14.37
C LEU A 371 -3.65 -19.61 -15.59
N GLU A 372 -4.96 -19.88 -15.56
CA GLU A 372 -5.88 -19.49 -16.63
C GLU A 372 -5.95 -17.95 -16.76
N GLY A 373 -6.04 -17.24 -15.64
CA GLY A 373 -6.01 -15.78 -15.62
C GLY A 373 -4.68 -15.20 -16.16
N VAL A 374 -3.54 -15.75 -15.74
CA VAL A 374 -2.22 -15.38 -16.26
C VAL A 374 -2.06 -15.71 -17.75
N SER A 375 -2.74 -16.76 -18.26
CA SER A 375 -2.67 -17.15 -19.69
C SER A 375 -3.22 -16.12 -20.67
N ARG A 376 -3.91 -15.10 -20.18
CA ARG A 376 -4.28 -13.90 -20.94
C ARG A 376 -3.05 -13.09 -21.39
N ILE A 377 -1.94 -13.14 -20.63
CA ILE A 377 -0.73 -12.33 -20.85
C ILE A 377 0.20 -13.04 -21.86
N GLN A 378 -0.04 -12.81 -23.15
CA GLN A 378 0.73 -13.41 -24.25
C GLN A 378 1.82 -12.49 -24.85
N CYS A 379 1.90 -11.23 -24.42
CA CYS A 379 2.92 -10.29 -24.87
C CYS A 379 4.31 -10.57 -24.24
N PRO A 380 5.42 -10.16 -24.88
CA PRO A 380 6.75 -10.21 -24.26
C PRO A 380 6.78 -9.49 -22.92
N THR A 381 7.31 -10.17 -21.90
CA THR A 381 7.20 -9.74 -20.50
C THR A 381 8.54 -9.80 -19.80
N LEU A 382 8.98 -8.67 -19.23
CA LEU A 382 10.08 -8.59 -18.27
C LEU A 382 9.53 -8.65 -16.85
N VAL A 383 10.04 -9.59 -16.07
CA VAL A 383 9.79 -9.72 -14.63
C VAL A 383 11.08 -9.38 -13.88
N LEU A 384 11.03 -8.41 -12.96
CA LEU A 384 12.16 -8.05 -12.09
C LEU A 384 11.82 -8.32 -10.62
N GLY A 385 12.58 -9.21 -9.98
CA GLY A 385 12.51 -9.46 -8.54
C GLY A 385 13.71 -8.90 -7.78
N VAL A 386 13.53 -8.64 -6.48
CA VAL A 386 14.60 -8.13 -5.60
C VAL A 386 14.80 -9.08 -4.44
N GLN A 387 16.04 -9.54 -4.24
CA GLN A 387 16.33 -10.64 -3.30
C GLN A 387 16.15 -10.26 -1.81
N SER A 388 16.09 -8.96 -1.50
CA SER A 388 15.90 -8.43 -0.15
C SER A 388 14.49 -7.85 0.10
N ASP A 389 13.56 -7.98 -0.86
CA ASP A 389 12.16 -7.56 -0.70
C ASP A 389 11.44 -8.49 0.31
N VAL A 390 10.71 -7.88 1.24
CA VAL A 390 9.90 -8.55 2.28
C VAL A 390 8.41 -8.27 2.17
N LEU A 391 8.00 -7.32 1.31
CA LEU A 391 6.60 -6.99 1.02
C LEU A 391 6.06 -7.81 -0.14
N PHE A 392 6.87 -7.99 -1.19
CA PHE A 392 6.64 -8.90 -2.31
C PHE A 392 7.88 -9.77 -2.51
N PRO A 393 8.11 -10.78 -1.65
CA PRO A 393 9.34 -11.58 -1.65
C PRO A 393 9.65 -12.17 -3.03
N VAL A 394 10.94 -12.33 -3.34
CA VAL A 394 11.43 -12.76 -4.67
C VAL A 394 10.76 -14.03 -5.22
N THR A 395 10.26 -14.90 -4.34
CA THR A 395 9.44 -16.08 -4.70
C THR A 395 8.16 -15.74 -5.47
N GLN A 396 7.54 -14.58 -5.25
CA GLN A 396 6.37 -14.13 -6.00
C GLN A 396 6.72 -13.67 -7.42
N GLN A 397 7.93 -13.15 -7.65
CA GLN A 397 8.37 -12.84 -9.02
C GLN A 397 8.78 -14.12 -9.78
N ARG A 398 9.37 -15.12 -9.10
CA ARG A 398 9.55 -16.48 -9.64
C ARG A 398 8.20 -17.15 -9.98
N GLU A 399 7.18 -16.95 -9.14
CA GLU A 399 5.81 -17.43 -9.37
C GLU A 399 5.20 -16.80 -10.63
N VAL A 400 5.32 -15.47 -10.81
CA VAL A 400 4.91 -14.77 -12.05
C VAL A 400 5.64 -15.32 -13.27
N GLU A 401 6.97 -15.48 -13.23
CA GLU A 401 7.75 -16.07 -14.32
C GLU A 401 7.26 -17.49 -14.66
N SER A 402 7.10 -18.34 -13.65
CA SER A 402 6.69 -19.74 -13.82
C SER A 402 5.29 -19.85 -14.41
N LEU A 403 4.32 -19.07 -13.91
CA LEU A 403 2.95 -19.08 -14.41
C LEU A 403 2.85 -18.59 -15.86
N LEU A 404 3.60 -17.55 -16.24
CA LEU A 404 3.64 -17.08 -17.63
C LEU A 404 4.22 -18.15 -18.57
N LYS A 405 5.29 -18.84 -18.16
CA LYS A 405 5.93 -19.92 -18.95
C LYS A 405 5.05 -21.17 -19.04
N GLU A 406 4.39 -21.55 -17.95
CA GLU A 406 3.42 -22.65 -17.91
C GLU A 406 2.20 -22.35 -18.80
N ALA A 407 1.77 -21.08 -18.82
CA ALA A 407 0.74 -20.56 -19.74
C ALA A 407 1.22 -20.33 -21.19
N GLN A 408 2.34 -20.96 -21.57
CA GLN A 408 2.93 -20.98 -22.92
C GLN A 408 3.42 -19.63 -23.45
N ASN A 409 3.53 -18.58 -22.62
CA ASN A 409 4.24 -17.37 -23.00
C ASN A 409 5.75 -17.65 -22.98
N HIS A 410 6.33 -17.88 -24.16
CA HIS A 410 7.76 -18.16 -24.33
C HIS A 410 8.63 -16.88 -24.33
N ASN A 411 8.04 -15.69 -24.36
CA ASN A 411 8.73 -14.40 -24.44
C ASN A 411 8.93 -13.75 -23.06
N VAL A 412 9.24 -14.57 -22.05
CA VAL A 412 9.38 -14.16 -20.64
C VAL A 412 10.86 -14.04 -20.27
N THR A 413 11.29 -12.83 -19.92
CA THR A 413 12.61 -12.55 -19.36
C THR A 413 12.48 -12.31 -17.86
N TYR A 414 13.38 -12.90 -17.06
CA TYR A 414 13.40 -12.75 -15.61
C TYR A 414 14.81 -12.39 -15.11
N TYR A 415 14.90 -11.42 -14.20
CA TYR A 415 16.13 -11.10 -13.48
C TYR A 415 15.88 -10.90 -11.98
N GLU A 416 16.86 -11.31 -11.17
CA GLU A 416 16.92 -11.03 -9.74
C GLU A 416 17.98 -9.99 -9.44
N LEU A 417 17.62 -8.97 -8.67
CA LEU A 417 18.52 -7.91 -8.26
C LEU A 417 19.05 -8.19 -6.83
N PRO A 418 20.37 -8.36 -6.64
CA PRO A 418 20.99 -8.54 -5.32
C PRO A 418 21.18 -7.18 -4.59
N SER A 419 20.14 -6.35 -4.63
CA SER A 419 20.13 -4.99 -4.06
C SER A 419 19.75 -5.03 -2.58
N ILE A 420 20.25 -4.08 -1.78
CA ILE A 420 20.00 -4.05 -0.32
C ILE A 420 18.79 -3.20 0.09
N TYR A 421 18.19 -2.42 -0.80
CA TYR A 421 17.14 -1.46 -0.44
C TYR A 421 15.74 -2.08 -0.27
N GLY A 422 15.60 -3.41 -0.39
CA GLY A 422 14.33 -4.11 -0.24
C GLY A 422 13.36 -3.77 -1.38
N HIS A 423 12.12 -3.50 -1.03
CA HIS A 423 11.09 -3.09 -1.98
C HIS A 423 11.42 -1.76 -2.66
N ASP A 424 12.00 -0.79 -1.94
CA ASP A 424 12.35 0.53 -2.49
C ASP A 424 13.50 0.49 -3.53
N THR A 425 14.11 -0.68 -3.81
CA THR A 425 15.13 -0.84 -4.87
C THR A 425 14.67 -0.30 -6.24
N PHE A 426 13.39 -0.41 -6.61
CA PHE A 426 12.92 0.12 -7.89
C PHE A 426 12.90 1.66 -7.98
N LEU A 427 13.01 2.35 -6.85
CA LEU A 427 13.08 3.82 -6.75
C LEU A 427 14.52 4.32 -6.64
N LEU A 428 15.45 3.47 -6.16
CA LEU A 428 16.80 3.87 -5.77
C LEU A 428 17.91 3.29 -6.68
N ASP A 429 17.75 2.08 -7.22
CA ASP A 429 18.77 1.39 -8.01
C ASP A 429 18.66 1.71 -9.52
N VAL A 430 18.94 2.97 -9.85
CA VAL A 430 18.86 3.51 -11.22
C VAL A 430 19.69 2.70 -12.22
N VAL A 431 20.80 2.11 -11.78
CA VAL A 431 21.70 1.34 -12.65
C VAL A 431 21.11 -0.03 -12.97
N ALA A 432 20.82 -0.86 -11.95
CA ALA A 432 20.41 -2.24 -12.21
C ALA A 432 18.98 -2.32 -12.77
N VAL A 433 18.04 -1.57 -12.20
CA VAL A 433 16.65 -1.53 -12.65
C VAL A 433 16.55 -0.83 -14.00
N GLY A 434 17.24 0.32 -14.15
CA GLY A 434 17.20 1.11 -15.38
C GLY A 434 17.81 0.38 -16.57
N ALA A 435 18.91 -0.36 -16.39
CA ALA A 435 19.50 -1.17 -17.46
C ALA A 435 18.55 -2.26 -17.97
N ALA A 436 17.86 -2.96 -17.08
CA ALA A 436 16.93 -4.03 -17.45
C ALA A 436 15.68 -3.50 -18.18
N VAL A 437 15.03 -2.45 -17.66
CA VAL A 437 13.91 -1.76 -18.31
C VAL A 437 14.29 -1.29 -19.73
N LYS A 438 15.49 -0.72 -19.86
CA LYS A 438 16.02 -0.21 -21.13
C LYS A 438 16.37 -1.30 -22.14
N ALA A 439 16.74 -2.49 -21.69
CA ALA A 439 17.00 -3.63 -22.57
C ALA A 439 15.71 -4.15 -23.22
N THR A 440 14.65 -4.36 -22.42
CA THR A 440 13.34 -4.80 -22.94
C THR A 440 12.70 -3.76 -23.86
N SER A 441 12.85 -2.47 -23.55
CA SER A 441 12.39 -1.36 -24.39
C SER A 441 13.18 -1.18 -25.71
N ARG A 442 14.15 -2.07 -26.00
CA ARG A 442 14.98 -2.04 -27.22
C ARG A 442 14.86 -3.29 -28.10
N GLN A 443 14.09 -4.30 -27.69
CA GLN A 443 13.86 -5.49 -28.50
C GLN A 443 12.76 -5.22 -29.53
N THR A 444 13.18 -4.76 -30.72
CA THR A 444 12.37 -4.65 -31.95
C THR A 444 12.23 -6.00 -32.62
#